data_AF-A0A0C3RJA5-F1
#
_entry.id   AF-A0A0C3RJA5-F1
#
_cell.length_a   1.000
_cell.length_b   1.000
_cell.length_c   1.000
_cell.angle_alpha   90.00
_cell.angle_beta   90.00
_cell.angle_gamma   90.00
#
_symmetry.space_group_name_H-M   'P 1'
#
loop_
_entity.id
_entity.type
_entity.pdbx_description
1 polymer ?
#
loop_
_entity_poly.entity_id
_entity_poly.type
_entity_poly.pdbx_seq_one_letter_code
_entity_poly.pdbx_strand_id
1 'polypeptide(L)'
;MTEYWLAFNRFLTVELLKSKLREYASNTPYIPEPRSLLYVAASSLPYHVSGYTTRTHEVIRALRAAGGKVHVLTRPGYPWDRADRRCNADREETAVQDVCYQHVRQPLNNRPVILYALQAEPVIAKIALHRHVAAIHAASNNVNALP
;
A
#
# COMPACT_ATOMS: atom_id res chain seq x y z
N MET A 1 10.74 -30.08 17.49
CA MET A 1 9.93 -30.58 16.34
C MET A 1 9.04 -29.51 15.71
N THR A 2 8.67 -28.45 16.42
CA THR A 2 7.74 -27.38 15.96
C THR A 2 8.31 -26.47 14.87
N GLU A 3 9.62 -26.23 14.88
CA GLU A 3 10.28 -25.25 14.01
C GLU A 3 10.45 -25.75 12.55
N TYR A 4 10.80 -27.03 12.37
CA TYR A 4 10.91 -27.65 11.05
C TYR A 4 9.56 -27.71 10.32
N TRP A 5 8.48 -27.96 11.06
CA TRP A 5 7.12 -27.95 10.51
C TRP A 5 6.71 -26.55 10.05
N LEU A 6 7.01 -25.52 10.83
CA LEU A 6 6.76 -24.12 10.46
C LEU A 6 7.59 -23.70 9.23
N ALA A 7 8.86 -24.11 9.16
CA ALA A 7 9.73 -23.84 8.02
C ALA A 7 9.23 -24.53 6.74
N PHE A 8 8.80 -25.80 6.83
CA PHE A 8 8.23 -26.55 5.71
C PHE A 8 6.93 -25.92 5.20
N ASN A 9 6.02 -25.55 6.11
CA ASN A 9 4.79 -24.85 5.73
C ASN A 9 5.07 -23.54 5.00
N ARG A 10 6.02 -22.72 5.51
CA ARG A 10 6.41 -21.47 4.85
C ARG A 10 6.96 -21.72 3.44
N PHE A 11 7.81 -22.72 3.28
CA PHE A 11 8.35 -23.10 1.98
C PHE A 11 7.23 -23.48 1.01
N LEU A 12 6.34 -24.38 1.42
CA LEU A 12 5.21 -24.82 0.60
C LEU A 12 4.28 -23.65 0.23
N THR A 13 3.94 -22.78 1.19
CA THR A 13 3.13 -21.58 0.94
C THR A 13 3.76 -20.66 -0.11
N VAL A 14 5.06 -20.38 0.02
CA VAL A 14 5.78 -19.50 -0.92
C VAL A 14 5.82 -20.11 -2.32
N GLU A 15 6.10 -21.41 -2.45
CA GLU A 15 6.16 -22.07 -3.76
C GLU A 15 4.78 -22.16 -4.44
N LEU A 16 3.72 -22.43 -3.67
CA LEU A 16 2.34 -22.40 -4.18
C LEU A 16 1.94 -21.01 -4.65
N LEU A 17 2.23 -19.97 -3.85
CA LEU A 17 1.97 -18.58 -4.23
C LEU A 17 2.74 -18.20 -5.50
N LYS A 18 4.02 -18.54 -5.60
CA LYS A 18 4.82 -18.31 -6.83
C LYS A 18 4.20 -19.00 -8.04
N SER A 19 3.76 -20.24 -7.91
CA SER A 19 3.12 -20.99 -9.00
C SER A 19 1.86 -20.29 -9.48
N LYS A 20 0.98 -19.91 -8.54
CA LYS A 20 -0.26 -19.18 -8.85
C LYS A 20 0.00 -17.81 -9.45
N LEU A 21 0.96 -17.06 -8.94
CA LEU A 21 1.33 -15.75 -9.49
C LEU A 21 1.84 -15.87 -10.93
N ARG A 22 2.64 -16.90 -11.24
CA ARG A 22 3.09 -17.15 -12.63
C ARG A 22 1.93 -17.47 -13.56
N GLU A 23 1.00 -18.33 -13.12
CA GLU A 23 -0.22 -18.68 -13.87
C GLU A 23 -1.08 -17.44 -14.17
N TYR A 24 -1.25 -16.54 -13.18
CA TYR A 24 -1.96 -15.28 -13.38
C TYR A 24 -1.23 -14.31 -14.32
N ALA A 25 0.09 -14.15 -14.15
CA ALA A 25 0.89 -13.25 -14.97
C ALA A 25 0.92 -13.66 -16.45
N SER A 26 0.88 -14.96 -16.76
CA SER A 26 0.82 -15.44 -18.14
C SER A 26 -0.51 -15.15 -18.84
N ASN A 27 -1.59 -14.95 -18.06
CA ASN A 27 -2.95 -14.85 -18.60
C ASN A 27 -3.43 -13.39 -18.81
N THR A 28 -2.71 -12.39 -18.28
CA THR A 28 -3.11 -10.98 -18.40
C THR A 28 -1.95 -10.13 -18.90
N PRO A 29 -1.94 -9.68 -20.16
CA PRO A 29 -0.91 -8.76 -20.63
C PRO A 29 -1.04 -7.43 -19.88
N TYR A 30 -0.08 -7.14 -19.02
CA TYR A 30 0.03 -5.88 -18.28
C TYR A 30 1.30 -5.15 -18.72
N ILE A 31 1.13 -3.97 -19.33
CA ILE A 31 2.24 -3.12 -19.74
C ILE A 31 2.33 -1.96 -18.73
N PRO A 32 3.26 -2.02 -17.76
CA PRO A 32 3.43 -0.95 -16.80
C PRO A 32 4.15 0.24 -17.43
N GLU A 33 3.88 1.42 -16.89
CA GLU A 33 4.72 2.59 -17.14
C GLU A 33 6.11 2.38 -16.50
N PRO A 34 7.22 2.55 -17.24
CA PRO A 34 8.54 2.37 -16.65
C PRO A 34 8.80 3.31 -15.47
N ARG A 35 9.43 2.77 -14.41
CA ARG A 35 9.82 3.51 -13.19
C ARG A 35 8.63 4.09 -12.40
N SER A 36 7.42 3.61 -12.62
CA SER A 36 6.24 4.02 -11.84
C SER A 36 6.03 3.14 -10.61
N LEU A 37 5.65 3.77 -9.50
CA LEU A 37 5.48 3.12 -8.20
C LEU A 37 4.20 3.61 -7.55
N LEU A 38 3.37 2.70 -7.04
CA LEU A 38 2.33 3.03 -6.08
C LEU A 38 2.86 2.80 -4.66
N TYR A 39 3.08 3.88 -3.92
CA TYR A 39 3.46 3.81 -2.51
C TYR A 39 2.19 3.81 -1.63
N VAL A 40 1.93 2.71 -0.93
CA VAL A 40 0.76 2.55 -0.06
C VAL A 40 1.14 2.90 1.38
N ALA A 41 0.91 4.15 1.79
CA ALA A 41 1.28 4.68 3.10
C ALA A 41 0.26 4.33 4.19
N ALA A 42 0.72 3.95 5.38
CA ALA A 42 -0.18 3.65 6.51
C ALA A 42 -0.87 4.90 7.09
N SER A 43 -0.18 6.04 7.03
CA SER A 43 -0.62 7.35 7.49
C SER A 43 0.21 8.44 6.82
N SER A 44 -0.23 9.69 6.88
CA SER A 44 0.43 10.83 6.25
C SER A 44 0.34 12.10 7.12
N LEU A 45 1.19 13.06 6.79
CA LEU A 45 0.99 14.45 7.18
C LEU A 45 -0.26 15.00 6.43
N PRO A 46 -0.95 16.01 6.98
CA PRO A 46 -0.80 16.60 8.31
C PRO A 46 -1.57 15.83 9.41
N TYR A 47 -2.37 14.83 9.03
CA TYR A 47 -3.29 14.14 9.94
C TYR A 47 -2.57 13.44 11.10
N HIS A 48 -1.39 12.84 10.83
CA HIS A 48 -0.55 12.22 11.86
C HIS A 48 0.91 12.63 11.70
N VAL A 49 1.52 13.09 12.80
CA VAL A 49 2.94 13.47 12.84
C VAL A 49 3.68 12.52 13.76
N SER A 50 4.53 11.69 13.18
CA SER A 50 5.39 10.73 13.87
C SER A 50 6.69 10.53 13.07
N GLY A 51 7.64 9.79 13.65
CA GLY A 51 8.84 9.37 12.91
C GLY A 51 8.51 8.56 11.65
N TYR A 52 7.45 7.74 11.68
CA TYR A 52 7.01 6.95 10.53
C TYR A 52 6.44 7.80 9.39
N THR A 53 5.60 8.79 9.70
CA THR A 53 5.03 9.66 8.65
C THR A 53 6.10 10.56 8.03
N THR A 54 7.02 11.07 8.84
CA THR A 54 8.17 11.86 8.37
C THR A 54 9.09 11.01 7.48
N ARG A 55 9.47 9.80 7.92
CA ARG A 55 10.29 8.88 7.12
C ARG A 55 9.62 8.52 5.80
N THR A 56 8.33 8.20 5.85
CA THR A 56 7.55 7.86 4.66
C THR A 56 7.58 9.00 3.64
N HIS A 57 7.34 10.23 4.11
CA HIS A 57 7.37 11.42 3.27
C HIS A 57 8.74 11.62 2.61
N GLU A 58 9.82 11.56 3.39
CA GLU A 58 11.18 11.74 2.87
C GLU A 58 11.61 10.61 1.91
N VAL A 59 11.21 9.36 2.17
CA VAL A 59 11.46 8.24 1.23
C VAL A 59 10.74 8.48 -0.10
N ILE A 60 9.48 8.92 -0.07
CA ILE A 60 8.73 9.24 -1.29
C ILE A 60 9.42 10.36 -2.07
N ARG A 61 9.83 11.44 -1.39
CA ARG A 61 10.55 12.56 -2.00
C ARG A 61 11.87 12.11 -2.61
N ALA A 62 12.65 11.29 -1.92
CA ALA A 62 13.90 10.74 -2.42
C ALA A 62 13.71 9.85 -3.67
N LEU A 63 12.68 8.99 -3.68
CA LEU A 63 12.35 8.15 -4.84
C LEU A 63 11.97 9.00 -6.07
N ARG A 64 11.24 10.10 -5.86
CA ARG A 64 10.90 11.05 -6.93
C ARG A 64 12.12 11.82 -7.42
N ALA A 65 12.96 12.30 -6.51
CA ALA A 65 14.22 12.97 -6.84
C ALA A 65 15.17 12.07 -7.65
N ALA A 66 15.14 10.75 -7.39
CA ALA A 66 15.86 9.75 -8.20
C ALA A 66 15.22 9.48 -9.58
N GLY A 67 14.17 10.23 -9.98
CA GLY A 67 13.49 10.10 -11.26
C GLY A 67 12.43 9.00 -11.31
N GLY A 68 11.89 8.59 -10.15
CA GLY A 68 10.75 7.68 -10.08
C GLY A 68 9.40 8.40 -10.23
N LYS A 69 8.46 7.78 -10.94
CA LYS A 69 7.06 8.25 -11.02
C LYS A 69 6.28 7.68 -9.84
N VAL A 70 6.34 8.36 -8.70
CA VAL A 70 5.74 7.86 -7.45
C VAL A 70 4.33 8.41 -7.28
N HIS A 71 3.34 7.54 -7.35
CA HIS A 71 1.97 7.77 -6.91
C HIS A 71 1.85 7.37 -5.45
N VAL A 72 1.12 8.13 -4.65
CA VAL A 72 0.97 7.84 -3.23
C VAL A 72 -0.50 7.64 -2.91
N LEU A 73 -0.80 6.50 -2.30
CA LEU A 73 -2.11 6.16 -1.78
C LEU A 73 -1.94 5.91 -0.28
N THR A 74 -2.76 6.50 0.57
CA THR A 74 -2.85 5.98 1.94
C THR A 74 -3.68 4.71 1.96
N ARG A 75 -3.41 3.81 2.90
CA ARG A 75 -4.24 2.62 3.12
C ARG A 75 -5.74 3.00 3.10
N PRO A 76 -6.62 2.19 2.49
CA PRO A 76 -8.03 2.50 2.45
C PRO A 76 -8.62 2.80 3.84
N GLY A 77 -9.59 3.70 3.89
CA GLY A 77 -10.24 4.18 5.11
C GLY A 77 -9.51 5.31 5.83
N TYR A 78 -8.19 5.42 5.67
CA TYR A 78 -7.43 6.54 6.23
C TYR A 78 -7.70 7.83 5.42
N PRO A 79 -7.81 8.99 6.08
CA PRO A 79 -7.70 9.24 7.52
C PRO A 79 -9.02 9.21 8.30
N TRP A 80 -10.15 8.91 7.65
CA TRP A 80 -11.48 8.99 8.28
C TRP A 80 -11.71 7.97 9.39
N ASP A 81 -11.04 6.82 9.32
CA ASP A 81 -11.11 5.78 10.35
C ASP A 81 -10.29 6.08 11.62
N ARG A 82 -9.55 7.20 11.64
CA ARG A 82 -8.74 7.63 12.78
C ARG A 82 -9.37 8.83 13.47
N ALA A 83 -9.86 8.61 14.70
CA ALA A 83 -10.40 9.67 15.55
C ALA A 83 -9.29 10.56 16.15
N ASP A 84 -8.07 10.04 16.28
CA ASP A 84 -6.88 10.72 16.82
C ASP A 84 -6.14 11.59 15.80
N ARG A 85 -6.72 11.79 14.61
CA ARG A 85 -6.15 12.69 13.59
C ARG A 85 -6.11 14.14 14.10
N ARG A 86 -5.04 14.86 13.74
CA ARG A 86 -4.83 16.26 14.17
C ARG A 86 -5.79 17.26 13.51
N CYS A 87 -6.32 16.94 12.34
CA CYS A 87 -7.25 17.76 11.60
C CYS A 87 -8.20 16.89 10.76
N ASN A 88 -9.32 17.45 10.33
CA ASN A 88 -10.27 16.74 9.47
C ASN A 88 -9.77 16.66 8.02
N ALA A 89 -10.15 15.57 7.35
CA ALA A 89 -9.94 15.38 5.93
C ALA A 89 -11.26 15.58 5.19
N ASP A 90 -11.36 16.71 4.49
CA ASP A 90 -12.56 17.05 3.73
C ASP A 90 -12.51 16.50 2.30
N ARG A 91 -11.30 16.17 1.82
CA ARG A 91 -11.02 15.73 0.45
C ARG A 91 -10.34 14.38 0.41
N GLU A 92 -10.40 13.73 -0.75
CA GLU A 92 -9.71 12.48 -1.05
C GLU A 92 -8.28 12.67 -1.54
N GLU A 93 -7.77 13.90 -1.49
CA GLU A 93 -6.40 14.24 -1.82
C GLU A 93 -5.85 15.24 -0.81
N THR A 94 -4.59 15.03 -0.43
CA THR A 94 -3.85 15.93 0.46
C THR A 94 -2.49 16.24 -0.14
N ALA A 95 -2.22 17.50 -0.43
CA ALA A 95 -0.90 17.97 -0.84
C ALA A 95 -0.06 18.30 0.40
N VAL A 96 1.15 17.76 0.47
CA VAL A 96 2.17 18.09 1.47
C VAL A 96 3.46 18.36 0.72
N GLN A 97 3.92 19.62 0.73
CA GLN A 97 5.07 20.06 -0.05
C GLN A 97 4.90 19.65 -1.53
N ASP A 98 5.86 18.91 -2.09
CA ASP A 98 5.82 18.44 -3.46
C ASP A 98 5.02 17.15 -3.65
N VAL A 99 4.58 16.47 -2.57
CA VAL A 99 3.91 15.16 -2.59
C VAL A 99 2.39 15.28 -2.50
N CYS A 100 1.67 14.66 -3.43
CA CYS A 100 0.22 14.49 -3.36
C CYS A 100 -0.13 13.08 -2.86
N TYR A 101 -0.87 13.02 -1.76
CA TYR A 101 -1.42 11.78 -1.19
C TYR A 101 -2.87 11.62 -1.64
N GLN A 102 -3.16 10.51 -2.31
CA GLN A 102 -4.53 10.08 -2.58
C GLN A 102 -5.06 9.26 -1.39
N HIS A 103 -6.34 9.41 -1.09
CA HIS A 103 -7.04 8.73 -0.02
C HIS A 103 -8.30 8.07 -0.59
N VAL A 104 -8.75 6.97 0.04
CA VAL A 104 -10.03 6.35 -0.29
C VAL A 104 -10.78 6.12 1.01
N ARG A 105 -12.06 6.50 1.03
CA ARG A 105 -12.88 6.46 2.26
C ARG A 105 -13.18 5.06 2.79
N GLN A 106 -13.13 4.05 1.93
CA GLN A 106 -13.49 2.67 2.25
C GLN A 106 -12.48 1.68 1.65
N PRO A 107 -12.31 0.49 2.25
CA PRO A 107 -12.83 0.08 3.55
C PRO A 107 -12.20 0.80 4.76
N LEU A 108 -12.95 1.01 5.85
CA LEU A 108 -12.39 1.45 7.13
C LEU A 108 -11.61 0.31 7.82
N ASN A 109 -10.49 0.62 8.49
CA ASN A 109 -9.73 -0.37 9.25
C ASN A 109 -10.28 -0.56 10.68
N ASN A 110 -11.56 -0.93 10.76
CA ASN A 110 -12.31 -1.17 11.99
C ASN A 110 -12.87 -2.60 12.09
N ARG A 111 -12.19 -3.54 11.42
CA ARG A 111 -12.62 -4.93 11.22
C ARG A 111 -11.42 -5.88 11.30
N PRO A 112 -11.62 -7.20 11.41
CA PRO A 112 -10.52 -8.17 11.39
C PRO A 112 -9.60 -7.96 10.18
N VAL A 113 -8.29 -8.05 10.41
CA VAL A 113 -7.24 -7.74 9.42
C VAL A 113 -7.45 -8.45 8.10
N ILE A 114 -7.78 -9.75 8.12
CA ILE A 114 -7.98 -10.52 6.89
C ILE A 114 -9.18 -10.02 6.07
N LEU A 115 -10.27 -9.61 6.73
CA LEU A 115 -11.44 -9.07 6.06
C LEU A 115 -11.16 -7.68 5.50
N TYR A 116 -10.39 -6.87 6.24
CA TYR A 116 -9.92 -5.58 5.75
C TYR A 116 -9.04 -5.75 4.50
N ALA A 117 -8.04 -6.63 4.53
CA ALA A 117 -7.16 -6.91 3.41
C ALA A 117 -7.94 -7.35 2.16
N LEU A 118 -8.84 -8.34 2.30
CA LEU A 118 -9.68 -8.81 1.19
C LEU A 118 -10.57 -7.71 0.57
N GLN A 119 -10.95 -6.70 1.35
CA GLN A 119 -11.75 -5.57 0.87
C GLN A 119 -10.90 -4.41 0.36
N ALA A 120 -9.68 -4.25 0.86
CA ALA A 120 -8.75 -3.19 0.49
C ALA A 120 -8.00 -3.53 -0.80
N GLU A 121 -7.66 -4.82 -1.00
CA GLU A 121 -6.97 -5.34 -2.18
C GLU A 121 -7.57 -4.84 -3.50
N PRO A 122 -8.88 -5.01 -3.80
CA PRO A 122 -9.43 -4.59 -5.09
C PRO A 122 -9.38 -3.07 -5.29
N VAL A 123 -9.39 -2.29 -4.20
CA VAL A 123 -9.26 -0.82 -4.26
C VAL A 123 -7.83 -0.45 -4.66
N ILE A 124 -6.84 -1.05 -4.02
CA ILE A 124 -5.42 -0.82 -4.32
C ILE A 124 -5.09 -1.29 -5.73
N ALA A 125 -5.55 -2.49 -6.11
CA ALA A 125 -5.36 -3.06 -7.44
C ALA A 125 -5.96 -2.18 -8.53
N LYS A 126 -7.18 -1.66 -8.34
CA LYS A 126 -7.83 -0.74 -9.28
C LYS A 126 -6.99 0.53 -9.50
N ILE A 127 -6.45 1.11 -8.43
CA ILE A 127 -5.62 2.32 -8.51
C ILE A 127 -4.29 2.00 -9.21
N ALA A 128 -3.66 0.87 -8.86
CA ALA A 128 -2.42 0.43 -9.48
C ALA A 128 -2.59 0.22 -11.00
N LEU A 129 -3.68 -0.44 -11.41
CA LEU A 129 -4.04 -0.64 -12.82
C LEU A 129 -4.30 0.69 -13.53
N HIS A 130 -5.09 1.58 -12.92
CA HIS A 130 -5.41 2.89 -13.51
C HIS A 130 -4.17 3.78 -13.70
N ARG A 131 -3.19 3.66 -12.79
CA ARG A 131 -1.92 4.38 -12.86
C ARG A 131 -0.84 3.62 -13.64
N HIS A 132 -1.14 2.43 -14.14
CA HIS A 132 -0.18 1.55 -14.83
C HIS A 132 1.15 1.40 -14.06
N VAL A 133 1.09 1.21 -12.73
CA VAL A 133 2.31 1.17 -11.92
C VAL A 133 3.15 -0.09 -12.18
N ALA A 134 4.47 0.06 -12.29
CA ALA A 134 5.39 -1.06 -12.43
C ALA A 134 5.56 -1.85 -11.13
N ALA A 135 5.41 -1.17 -9.99
CA ALA A 135 5.53 -1.80 -8.69
C ALA A 135 4.57 -1.16 -7.68
N ILE A 136 4.25 -1.93 -6.63
CA ILE A 136 3.54 -1.45 -5.44
C ILE A 136 4.49 -1.60 -4.25
N HIS A 137 4.69 -0.53 -3.50
CA HIS A 137 5.41 -0.54 -2.22
C HIS A 137 4.40 -0.43 -1.09
N ALA A 138 4.08 -1.55 -0.45
CA ALA A 138 3.29 -1.55 0.78
C ALA A 138 4.17 -1.06 1.94
N ALA A 139 3.89 0.13 2.48
CA ALA A 139 4.68 0.67 3.58
C ALA A 139 4.34 -0.06 4.88
N SER A 140 5.36 -0.46 5.64
CA SER A 140 5.20 -1.25 6.87
C SER A 140 4.39 -0.52 7.94
N ASN A 141 3.18 -1.00 8.17
CA ASN A 141 2.60 -1.07 9.51
C ASN A 141 2.46 -2.57 9.86
N ASN A 142 2.15 -2.94 11.11
CA ASN A 142 2.06 -4.36 11.49
C ASN A 142 0.91 -5.13 10.80
N VAL A 143 -0.02 -4.42 10.12
CA VAL A 143 -1.16 -4.96 9.36
C VAL A 143 -0.87 -5.04 7.84
N ASN A 144 0.00 -4.16 7.30
CA ASN A 144 0.32 -3.96 5.89
C ASN A 144 1.33 -5.00 5.36
N ALA A 145 1.58 -6.07 6.13
CA ALA A 145 2.32 -7.24 5.66
C ALA A 145 1.42 -8.27 4.95
N LEU A 146 0.10 -8.03 4.92
CA LEU A 146 -0.78 -8.60 3.92
C LEU A 146 -1.43 -7.43 3.16
N PRO A 147 -1.41 -7.49 1.81
CA PRO A 147 -1.76 -6.37 0.92
C PRO A 147 -3.15 -5.79 1.19
#